data_AF-A0A3C1KTR3-F1
#
_entry.id   AF-A0A3C1KTR3-F1
#
_cell.length_a   1.000
_cell.length_b   1.000
_cell.length_c   1.000
_cell.angle_alpha   90.00
_cell.angle_beta   90.00
_cell.angle_gamma   90.00
#
_symmetry.space_group_name_H-M   'P 1'
#
loop_
_entity.id
_entity.type
_entity.pdbx_description
1 polymer ?
#
loop_
_entity_poly.entity_id
_entity_poly.type
_entity_poly.pdbx_seq_one_letter_code
_entity_poly.pdbx_strand_id
1 'polypeptide(L)'
;LQVHRDDPMSAAFVGIDVHGGSGRSVCRALATIPEVSFVATTLGRHDLICALNVTQVEQLTGLLHEKVVPIDGVKSTAPSHCLQQIAHQSELGLIL
;
A
#
# COMPACT_ATOMS: atom_id res chain seq x y z
N LEU A 1 -11.58 12.74 -8.95
CA LEU A 1 -10.66 11.61 -9.25
C LEU A 1 -11.48 10.56 -9.99
N GLN A 2 -11.35 10.49 -11.33
CA GLN A 2 -12.01 9.46 -12.11
C GLN A 2 -11.21 8.16 -11.99
N VAL A 3 -11.81 7.15 -11.37
CA VAL A 3 -11.26 5.79 -11.33
C VAL A 3 -11.65 5.12 -12.64
N HIS A 4 -10.67 4.85 -13.50
CA HIS A 4 -10.87 4.12 -14.74
C HIS A 4 -11.23 2.67 -14.40
N ARG A 5 -12.51 2.32 -14.59
CA ARG A 5 -13.03 0.96 -14.58
C ARG A 5 -12.52 0.29 -15.86
N ASP A 6 -11.54 -0.61 -15.77
CA ASP A 6 -11.36 -1.78 -16.67
C ASP A 6 -9.99 -2.49 -16.50
N ASP A 7 -9.56 -2.86 -15.28
CA ASP A 7 -8.49 -3.87 -15.16
C ASP A 7 -8.63 -4.76 -13.90
N PRO A 8 -8.44 -6.09 -13.99
CA PRO A 8 -8.84 -7.06 -12.94
C PRO A 8 -8.07 -6.98 -11.61
N MET A 9 -7.02 -6.16 -11.52
CA MET A 9 -6.52 -5.59 -10.27
C MET A 9 -5.94 -4.21 -10.60
N SER A 10 -6.37 -3.18 -9.87
CA SER A 10 -5.88 -1.80 -10.09
C SER A 10 -5.15 -1.24 -8.87
N ALA A 11 -5.38 -1.78 -7.66
CA ALA A 11 -4.75 -1.32 -6.44
C ALA A 11 -4.62 -2.41 -5.35
N ALA A 12 -3.50 -2.42 -4.63
CA ALA A 12 -3.28 -3.21 -3.42
C ALA A 12 -2.92 -2.29 -2.25
N PHE A 13 -3.42 -2.59 -1.06
CA PHE A 13 -3.10 -1.85 0.16
C PHE A 13 -2.18 -2.64 1.06
N VAL A 14 -1.14 -1.98 1.55
CA VAL A 14 -0.09 -2.60 2.35
C VAL A 14 0.06 -1.80 3.64
N GLY A 15 -0.12 -2.48 4.78
CA GLY A 15 0.32 -1.97 6.07
C GLY A 15 1.83 -2.13 6.18
N ILE A 16 2.54 -1.10 6.64
CA ILE A 16 4.00 -1.15 6.77
C ILE A 16 4.37 -0.70 8.18
N ASP A 17 5.11 -1.55 8.88
CA ASP A 17 5.71 -1.21 10.16
C ASP A 17 7.15 -0.77 9.92
N VAL A 18 7.60 0.22 10.69
CA VAL A 18 8.93 0.81 10.55
C VAL A 18 9.68 0.81 11.88
N HIS A 19 10.99 0.98 11.80
CA HIS A 19 11.79 1.29 12.98
C HIS A 19 11.44 2.68 13.53
N GLY A 20 11.57 2.84 14.86
CA GLY A 20 11.22 4.07 15.55
C GLY A 20 11.94 5.29 14.96
N GLY A 21 11.17 6.35 14.64
CA GLY A 21 11.68 7.56 14.02
C GLY A 21 11.79 7.52 12.48
N SER A 22 11.66 6.35 11.85
CA SER A 22 11.85 6.19 10.40
C SER A 22 10.58 6.44 9.56
N GLY A 23 9.40 6.63 10.16
CA GLY A 23 8.14 6.71 9.42
C GLY A 23 8.13 7.78 8.32
N ARG A 24 8.69 8.97 8.59
CA ARG A 24 8.71 10.06 7.60
C ARG A 24 9.73 9.82 6.48
N SER A 25 10.88 9.20 6.75
CA SER A 25 11.87 8.87 5.72
C SER A 25 11.40 7.73 4.83
N VAL A 26 10.85 6.67 5.42
CA VAL A 26 10.25 5.55 4.70
C VAL A 26 9.09 6.03 3.83
N CYS A 27 8.18 6.86 4.36
CA CYS A 27 7.07 7.43 3.59
C CYS A 27 7.55 8.23 2.36
N ARG A 28 8.61 9.04 2.51
CA ARG A 28 9.22 9.74 1.36
C ARG A 28 9.85 8.79 0.35
N ALA A 29 10.55 7.75 0.81
CA ALA A 29 11.15 6.77 -0.08
C ALA A 29 10.08 6.01 -0.88
N LEU A 30 9.02 5.56 -0.21
CA LEU A 30 7.86 4.93 -0.84
C LEU A 30 7.23 5.85 -1.90
N ALA A 31 7.06 7.13 -1.60
CA ALA A 31 6.49 8.10 -2.54
C ALA A 31 7.32 8.31 -3.84
N THR A 32 8.57 7.82 -3.90
CA THR A 32 9.38 7.83 -5.12
C THR A 32 9.22 6.59 -5.99
N ILE A 33 8.56 5.54 -5.49
CA ILE A 33 8.32 4.31 -6.24
C ILE A 33 7.14 4.56 -7.21
N PRO A 34 7.32 4.36 -8.53
CA PRO A 34 6.28 4.67 -9.52
C PRO A 34 4.93 3.96 -9.27
N GLU A 35 4.97 2.76 -8.71
CA GLU A 35 3.78 1.97 -8.42
C GLU A 35 3.04 2.46 -7.17
N VAL A 36 3.61 3.33 -6.34
CA VAL A 36 2.95 3.89 -5.16
C VAL A 36 2.00 5.02 -5.58
N SER A 37 0.70 4.79 -5.45
CA SER A 37 -0.33 5.80 -5.74
C SER A 37 -0.70 6.64 -4.51
N PHE A 38 -0.44 6.12 -3.31
CA PHE A 38 -0.68 6.83 -2.06
C PHE A 38 0.17 6.23 -0.94
N VAL A 39 0.69 7.06 -0.04
CA VAL A 39 1.32 6.62 1.20
C VAL A 39 1.09 7.65 2.30
N ALA A 40 0.76 7.19 3.50
CA ALA A 40 0.58 8.04 4.66
C ALA A 40 1.01 7.35 5.96
N THR A 41 1.47 8.15 6.92
CA THR A 41 1.63 7.71 8.31
C THR A 41 0.28 7.52 8.97
N THR A 42 0.13 6.53 9.83
CA THR A 42 -1.10 6.29 10.60
C THR A 42 -0.79 6.19 12.10
N LEU A 43 -1.83 6.31 12.92
CA LEU A 43 -1.79 6.03 14.36
C LEU A 43 -2.39 4.65 14.69
N GLY A 44 -2.61 3.81 13.68
CA GLY A 44 -3.30 2.52 13.78
C GLY A 44 -2.36 1.34 14.01
N ARG A 45 -2.79 0.15 13.56
CA ARG A 45 -2.03 -1.11 13.74
C ARG A 45 -0.67 -1.12 13.01
N HIS A 46 -0.54 -0.31 11.98
CA HIS A 46 0.69 -0.17 11.20
C HIS A 46 1.12 1.28 11.19
N ASP A 47 2.43 1.51 11.18
CA ASP A 47 2.97 2.87 11.20
C ASP A 47 2.63 3.64 9.91
N LEU A 48 2.57 2.93 8.77
CA LEU A 48 2.19 3.47 7.47
C LEU A 48 1.12 2.62 6.79
N ILE A 49 0.34 3.27 5.92
CA ILE A 49 -0.48 2.62 4.90
C ILE A 49 -0.04 3.08 3.51
N CYS A 50 0.10 2.14 2.59
CA CYS A 50 0.55 2.38 1.22
C CYS A 50 -0.41 1.72 0.22
N ALA A 51 -0.81 2.45 -0.81
CA ALA A 51 -1.54 1.93 -1.95
C ALA A 51 -0.58 1.76 -3.14
N LEU A 52 -0.61 0.58 -3.76
CA LEU A 52 0.22 0.20 -4.90
C LEU A 52 -0.66 -0.11 -6.10
N ASN A 53 -0.35 0.46 -7.25
CA ASN A 53 -0.99 0.12 -8.51
C ASN A 53 -0.32 -1.13 -9.09
N VAL A 54 -1.05 -2.24 -9.11
CA VAL A 54 -0.57 -3.56 -9.56
C VAL A 54 -1.63 -4.22 -10.40
N THR A 55 -1.23 -4.88 -11.49
CA THR A 55 -2.15 -5.57 -12.40
C THR A 55 -2.28 -7.07 -12.09
N GLN A 56 -1.29 -7.65 -11.40
CA GLN A 56 -1.24 -9.06 -11.03
C GLN A 56 -0.57 -9.27 -9.66
N VAL A 57 -0.88 -10.37 -8.97
CA VAL A 57 -0.41 -10.67 -7.61
C VAL A 57 1.11 -10.92 -7.57
N GLU A 58 1.66 -11.49 -8.62
CA GLU A 58 3.09 -11.75 -8.79
C GLU A 58 3.87 -10.43 -8.80
N GLN A 59 3.32 -9.41 -9.47
CA GLN A 59 3.89 -8.06 -9.49
C GLN A 59 3.92 -7.46 -8.07
N LEU A 60 2.85 -7.64 -7.29
CA LEU A 60 2.81 -7.16 -5.90
C LEU A 60 3.92 -7.81 -5.07
N THR A 61 4.09 -9.12 -5.19
CA THR A 61 5.15 -9.85 -4.46
C THR A 61 6.54 -9.32 -4.84
N GLY A 62 6.80 -9.14 -6.13
CA GLY A 62 8.07 -8.56 -6.62
C GLY A 62 8.30 -7.15 -6.10
N LEU A 63 7.32 -6.26 -6.20
CA LEU A 63 7.42 -4.88 -5.69
C LEU A 63 7.74 -4.83 -4.20
N LEU A 64 7.09 -5.68 -3.40
CA LEU A 64 7.34 -5.74 -1.97
C LEU A 64 8.77 -6.15 -1.68
N HIS A 65 9.25 -7.23 -2.30
CA HIS A 65 10.58 -7.78 -2.05
C HIS A 65 11.71 -6.92 -2.60
N GLU A 66 11.52 -6.32 -3.78
CA GLU A 66 12.59 -5.63 -4.50
C GLU A 66 12.65 -4.13 -4.20
N LYS A 67 11.51 -3.50 -3.88
CA LYS A 67 11.43 -2.04 -3.72
C LYS A 67 11.01 -1.57 -2.34
N VAL A 68 10.15 -2.30 -1.63
CA VAL A 68 9.61 -1.87 -0.33
C VAL A 68 10.44 -2.38 0.84
N VAL A 69 10.62 -3.69 0.96
CA VAL A 69 11.38 -4.33 2.04
C VAL A 69 12.83 -3.82 2.14
N PRO A 70 13.55 -3.51 1.04
CA PRO A 70 14.91 -2.99 1.12
C PRO A 70 15.03 -1.54 1.60
N ILE A 71 13.92 -0.80 1.75
CA ILE A 71 13.97 0.59 2.23
C ILE A 71 14.47 0.60 3.67
N ASP A 72 15.55 1.34 3.92
CA ASP A 72 16.07 1.52 5.27
C ASP A 72 15.00 2.06 6.22
N GLY A 73 14.83 1.39 7.35
CA GLY A 73 13.79 1.67 8.33
C GLY A 73 12.51 0.87 8.16
N VAL A 74 12.30 0.12 7.08
CA VAL A 74 11.17 -0.84 6.98
C VAL A 74 11.45 -2.04 7.87
N LYS A 75 10.45 -2.41 8.69
CA LYS A 75 10.53 -3.55 9.62
C LYS A 75 9.70 -4.74 9.13
N SER A 76 8.47 -4.49 8.69
CA SER A 76 7.59 -5.53 8.16
C SER A 76 6.54 -4.94 7.22
N THR A 77 6.08 -5.78 6.28
CA THR A 77 4.96 -5.46 5.39
C THR A 77 3.82 -6.46 5.62
N ALA A 78 2.60 -5.95 5.75
CA ALA A 78 1.38 -6.72 5.81
C ALA A 78 0.52 -6.36 4.58
N PRO A 79 0.74 -7.00 3.42
CA PRO A 79 -0.11 -6.80 2.26
C PRO A 79 -1.50 -7.31 2.57
N SER A 80 -2.46 -6.41 2.54
CA SER A 80 -3.85 -6.78 2.63
C SER A 80 -4.30 -7.16 1.22
N HIS A 81 -4.79 -8.38 1.02
CA HIS A 81 -5.50 -8.77 -0.21
C HIS A 81 -6.89 -8.09 -0.29
N CYS A 82 -6.99 -6.84 0.17
CA CYS A 82 -8.22 -6.11 0.46
C CYS A 82 -8.88 -5.50 -0.79
N LEU A 83 -8.75 -6.10 -1.97
CA LEU A 83 -9.70 -5.79 -3.03
C LEU A 83 -11.11 -6.20 -2.62
N GLN A 84 -11.26 -7.36 -1.95
CA GLN A 84 -12.59 -7.78 -1.49
C GLN A 84 -13.10 -6.91 -0.34
N GLN A 85 -12.25 -6.49 0.60
CA GLN A 85 -12.72 -5.70 1.74
C GLN A 85 -13.05 -4.26 1.36
N ILE A 86 -12.29 -3.63 0.45
CA ILE A 86 -12.59 -2.25 0.02
C ILE A 86 -13.76 -2.23 -0.96
N ALA A 87 -13.88 -3.22 -1.86
CA ALA A 87 -15.09 -3.37 -2.68
C ALA A 87 -16.32 -3.62 -1.79
N HIS A 88 -16.22 -4.53 -0.82
CA HIS A 88 -17.30 -4.81 0.12
C HIS A 88 -17.63 -3.59 1.01
N GLN A 89 -16.64 -2.86 1.51
CA GLN A 89 -16.86 -1.66 2.32
C GLN A 89 -17.40 -0.48 1.50
N SER A 90 -17.06 -0.40 0.20
CA SER A 90 -17.67 0.55 -0.74
C SER A 90 -19.10 0.18 -1.08
N GLU A 91 -19.42 -1.11 -1.28
CA GLU A 91 -20.81 -1.60 -1.44
C GLU A 91 -21.66 -1.30 -0.20
N LEU A 92 -21.05 -1.37 0.99
CA LEU A 92 -21.68 -1.06 2.26
C LEU A 92 -21.74 0.43 2.60
N GLY A 93 -21.18 1.33 1.77
CA GLY A 93 -21.20 2.77 2.01
C GLY A 93 -20.42 3.22 3.26
N LEU A 94 -19.42 2.43 3.68
CA LEU A 94 -18.62 2.71 4.88
C LEU A 94 -17.42 3.61 4.59
N ILE A 95 -17.18 3.92 3.32
CA ILE A 95 -16.11 4.80 2.85
C ILE A 95 -16.70 5.62 1.69
N LEU A 96 -16.67 6.96 1.85
CA LEU A 96 -17.47 8.04 1.25
C LEU A 96 -18.75 8.37 2.03
#